data_AF-A0A9P7ZRZ9-F1
#
_entry.id   AF-A0A9P7ZRZ9-F1
#
_cell.length_a   1.000
_cell.length_b   1.000
_cell.length_c   1.000
_cell.angle_alpha   90.00
_cell.angle_beta   90.00
_cell.angle_gamma   90.00
#
_symmetry.space_group_name_H-M   'P 1'
#
loop_
_entity.id
_entity.type
_entity.pdbx_description
1 polymer ?
#
loop_
_entity_poly.entity_id
_entity_poly.type
_entity_poly.pdbx_seq_one_letter_code
_entity_poly.pdbx_strand_id
1 'polypeptide(L)' 'ILPEVLVRIIIKPENTITLGLYKLIGFIDSAVYTLEEALRVNNNIDFIPSRPLRERFMTRLGLVLALKMNRND' A
#
# COMPACT_ATOMS: atom_id res chain seq x y z
N ILE A 1 -13.37 15.67 -19.59
CA ILE A 1 -13.07 14.71 -18.50
C ILE A 1 -11.57 14.86 -18.23
N LEU A 2 -11.20 15.40 -17.07
CA LEU A 2 -9.78 15.44 -16.69
C LEU A 2 -9.30 14.01 -16.43
N PRO A 3 -8.05 13.65 -16.74
CA PRO A 3 -7.55 12.32 -16.42
C PRO A 3 -7.55 12.13 -14.90
N GLU A 4 -8.27 11.11 -14.43
CA GLU A 4 -8.26 10.68 -13.04
C GLU A 4 -6.98 9.89 -12.75
N VAL A 5 -6.34 10.18 -11.63
CA VAL A 5 -5.18 9.47 -11.09
C VAL A 5 -5.64 8.71 -9.84
N LEU A 6 -5.27 7.44 -9.77
CA LEU A 6 -5.46 6.61 -8.58
C LEU A 6 -4.15 6.49 -7.83
N VAL A 7 -4.06 7.12 -6.66
CA VAL A 7 -2.93 6.98 -5.75
C VAL A 7 -3.21 5.83 -4.79
N ARG A 8 -2.25 4.90 -4.65
CA ARG A 8 -2.31 3.83 -3.66
C ARG A 8 -1.05 3.88 -2.79
N ILE A 9 -1.24 3.72 -1.49
CA ILE A 9 -0.15 3.62 -0.52
C ILE A 9 -0.37 2.40 0.36
N ILE A 10 0.73 1.85 0.89
CA ILE A 10 0.69 0.69 1.78
C ILE A 10 1.30 1.11 3.11
N ILE A 11 0.50 1.03 4.17
CA ILE A 11 0.88 1.46 5.51
C ILE A 11 0.77 0.28 6.47
N LYS A 12 1.71 0.17 7.41
CA LYS A 12 1.62 -0.82 8.48
C LYS A 12 0.37 -0.56 9.33
N PRO A 13 -0.47 -1.58 9.60
CA PRO A 13 -1.68 -1.42 10.43
C PRO A 13 -1.42 -0.81 11.80
N GLU A 14 -0.22 -1.04 12.36
CA GLU A 14 0.16 -0.52 13.68
C GLU A 14 0.48 0.98 13.66
N ASN A 15 0.70 1.59 12.49
CA ASN A 15 0.97 3.02 12.37
C ASN A 15 -0.34 3.83 12.34
N THR A 16 -1.08 3.76 13.44
CA THR A 16 -2.44 4.29 13.58
C THR A 16 -2.52 5.80 13.35
N ILE A 17 -1.49 6.57 13.72
CA ILE A 17 -1.42 8.01 13.48
C ILE A 17 -1.37 8.29 11.98
N THR A 18 -0.47 7.64 11.24
CA THR A 18 -0.36 7.81 9.79
C THR A 18 -1.63 7.37 9.07
N LEU A 19 -2.27 6.28 9.51
CA LEU A 19 -3.56 5.84 8.98
C LEU A 19 -4.65 6.91 9.17
N GLY A 20 -4.75 7.49 10.38
CA GLY A 20 -5.71 8.55 10.66
C GLY A 20 -5.50 9.78 9.79
N LEU A 21 -4.25 10.21 9.59
CA LEU A 21 -3.91 11.34 8.72
C LEU A 21 -4.31 11.09 7.26
N TYR A 22 -4.01 9.91 6.71
CA TYR A 22 -4.38 9.60 5.33
C TYR A 22 -5.90 9.53 5.13
N LYS A 23 -6.62 8.96 6.11
CA LYS A 23 -8.09 8.95 6.08
C LYS A 23 -8.68 10.37 6.13
N LEU A 24 -8.08 11.27 6.91
CA LEU A 24 -8.52 12.67 7.00
C LEU A 24 -8.39 13.40 5.65
N ILE A 25 -7.35 13.11 4.86
CA ILE A 25 -7.16 13.71 3.53
C ILE A 25 -7.89 12.94 2.40
N GLY A 26 -8.78 12.01 2.75
CA GLY A 26 -9.71 11.37 1.82
C GLY A 26 -9.27 10.00 1.29
N PHE A 27 -8.14 9.44 1.76
CA PHE A 27 -7.83 8.06 1.43
C PHE A 27 -8.81 7.08 2.10
N ILE A 28 -9.16 6.01 1.39
CA ILE A 28 -10.03 4.94 1.89
C ILE A 28 -9.31 3.60 1.93
N ASP A 29 -9.75 2.72 2.82
CA ASP A 29 -9.26 1.34 2.89
C ASP A 29 -9.65 0.60 1.59
N SER A 30 -8.66 0.01 0.91
CA SER A 30 -8.84 -0.61 -0.40
C SER A 30 -8.50 -2.10 -0.44
N ALA A 31 -7.48 -2.54 0.31
CA ALA A 31 -7.03 -3.93 0.37
C ALA A 31 -6.08 -4.15 1.55
N VAL A 32 -5.69 -5.40 1.80
CA VAL A 32 -4.59 -5.77 2.71
C VAL A 32 -3.62 -6.64 1.95
N TYR A 33 -2.32 -6.35 2.06
CA TYR A 33 -1.25 -7.13 1.42
C TYR A 33 -0.19 -7.54 2.42
N THR A 34 0.40 -8.70 2.23
CA THR A 34 1.70 -9.05 2.79
C THR A 34 2.79 -8.17 2.16
N LEU A 35 3.95 -8.06 2.82
CA LEU A 35 5.11 -7.37 2.24
C LEU A 35 5.54 -8.00 0.91
N GLU A 36 5.44 -9.32 0.76
CA GLU A 36 5.70 -9.99 -0.52
C GLU A 36 4.74 -9.51 -1.62
N GLU A 37 3.43 -9.54 -1.37
CA GLU A 37 2.41 -9.10 -2.34
C GLU A 37 2.60 -7.63 -2.72
N ALA A 38 2.90 -6.77 -1.73
CA ALA A 38 3.21 -5.37 -1.95
C ALA A 38 4.40 -5.17 -2.91
N LEU A 39 5.48 -5.94 -2.72
CA LEU A 39 6.65 -5.86 -3.61
C LEU A 39 6.33 -6.37 -5.02
N ARG A 40 5.52 -7.43 -5.14
CA ARG A 40 5.09 -7.97 -6.45
C ARG A 40 4.23 -6.98 -7.23
N VAL A 41 3.21 -6.38 -6.60
CA VAL A 41 2.31 -5.42 -7.25
C VAL A 41 3.05 -4.15 -7.70
N ASN A 42 4.13 -3.77 -7.02
CA ASN A 42 4.96 -2.63 -7.37
C ASN A 42 6.08 -2.97 -8.37
N ASN A 43 6.12 -4.18 -8.94
CA ASN A 43 7.21 -4.67 -9.82
C ASN A 43 8.61 -4.59 -9.17
N ASN A 44 8.68 -4.58 -7.84
CA ASN A 44 9.92 -4.50 -7.06
C ASN A 44 10.39 -5.90 -6.63
N ILE A 45 10.37 -6.84 -7.58
CA ILE A 45 10.61 -8.27 -7.32
C ILE A 45 12.03 -8.52 -6.81
N ASP A 46 13.00 -7.70 -7.20
CA ASP A 46 14.40 -7.81 -6.78
C ASP A 46 14.61 -7.61 -5.27
N PHE A 47 13.63 -7.02 -4.58
CA PHE A 47 13.64 -6.86 -3.12
C PHE A 47 13.05 -8.05 -2.38
N ILE A 48 12.50 -9.03 -3.10
CA ILE A 48 11.98 -10.27 -2.53
C ILE A 48 13.18 -11.23 -2.38
N PRO A 49 13.58 -11.61 -1.16
CA PRO A 49 14.68 -12.54 -0.96
C PRO A 49 14.45 -13.86 -1.72
N SER A 50 15.54 -14.47 -2.20
CA SER A 50 15.50 -15.83 -2.74
C SER A 50 14.89 -16.79 -1.70
N ARG A 51 14.06 -17.73 -2.17
CA ARG A 51 13.37 -18.68 -1.29
C ARG A 51 14.39 -19.54 -0.51
N PRO A 52 14.08 -19.96 0.73
CA PRO A 52 12.82 -19.76 1.46
C PRO A 52 12.69 -18.34 2.06
N LEU A 53 11.51 -17.74 1.90
CA LEU A 53 11.21 -16.44 2.49
C LEU A 53 11.14 -16.57 4.02
N ARG A 54 11.78 -15.64 4.73
CA ARG A 54 11.60 -15.55 6.18
C ARG A 54 10.15 -15.18 6.48
N GLU A 55 9.58 -15.80 7.51
CA GLU A 55 8.19 -15.62 7.96
C GLU A 55 7.73 -14.14 7.96
N ARG A 56 8.59 -13.22 8.39
CA ARG A 56 8.34 -11.77 8.39
C ARG A 56 7.92 -11.15 7.04
N PHE A 57 8.21 -11.77 5.90
CA PHE A 57 7.78 -11.29 4.59
C PHE A 57 6.37 -11.75 4.22
N MET A 58 5.94 -12.87 4.82
CA MET A 58 4.62 -13.47 4.60
C MET A 58 3.60 -13.08 5.68
N THR A 59 4.05 -12.68 6.87
CA THR A 59 3.15 -12.35 8.00
C THR A 59 2.99 -10.85 8.25
N ARG A 60 3.89 -10.01 7.73
CA ARG A 60 3.75 -8.55 7.86
C ARG A 60 2.70 -8.05 6.89
N LEU A 61 1.53 -7.76 7.44
CA LEU A 61 0.42 -7.14 6.72
C LEU A 61 0.63 -5.63 6.58
N GLY A 62 0.24 -5.10 5.44
CA GLY A 62 0.14 -3.68 5.11
C GLY A 62 -1.28 -3.39 4.67
N LEU A 63 -1.89 -2.35 5.24
CA LEU A 63 -3.17 -1.82 4.81
C LEU A 63 -2.96 -0.94 3.58
N VAL A 64 -3.65 -1.27 2.49
CA VAL A 64 -3.63 -0.49 1.27
C VAL A 64 -4.70 0.59 1.38
N LEU A 65 -4.28 1.84 1.25
CA LEU A 65 -5.17 2.99 1.18
C LEU A 65 -5.17 3.55 -0.25
N ALA A 66 -6.32 4.01 -0.73
CA ALA A 66 -6.47 4.57 -2.07
C ALA A 66 -7.14 5.94 -2.06
N LEU A 67 -6.68 6.84 -2.93
CA LEU A 67 -7.28 8.15 -3.19
C LEU A 67 -7.41 8.34 -4.70
N LYS A 68 -8.60 8.72 -5.15
CA LYS A 68 -8.84 9.18 -6.52
C LYS A 68 -8.73 10.70 -6.53
N MET A 69 -7.95 11.23 -7.47
CA MET A 69 -7.78 12.66 -7.65
C MET A 69 -7.67 13.00 -9.14
N ASN A 70 -8.00 14.22 -9.51
CA ASN A 70 -7.69 14.72 -10.84
C ASN A 70 -6.19 15.00 -10.92
N ARG A 71 -5.61 14.89 -12.11
CA ARG A 71 -4.19 15.17 -12.33
C ARG A 71 -3.73 16.58 -11.92
N ASN A 72 -4.66 17.53 -11.74
CA ASN A 72 -4.38 18.92 -11.39
C ASN A 72 -4.92 19.33 -10.00
N ASP A 73 -5.33 18.36 -9.18
CA ASP A 73 -5.71 18.61 -7.78
C ASP A 73 -4.49 18.97 -6.91
#